data_AF-A0A2G6D5J0-F1
#
_entry.id   AF-A0A2G6D5J0-F1
#
_cell.length_a   1.000
_cell.length_b   1.000
_cell.length_c   1.000
_cell.angle_alpha   90.00
_cell.angle_beta   90.00
_cell.angle_gamma   90.00
#
_symmetry.space_group_name_H-M   'P 1'
#
loop_
_entity.id
_entity.type
_entity.pdbx_description
1 polymer ?
#
loop_
_entity_poly.entity_id
_entity_poly.type
_entity_poly.pdbx_seq_one_letter_code
_entity_poly.pdbx_strand_id
1 'polypeptide(L)'
;MLAIGMPSVGSLVIILLIVLVLFGTKRLRDAGGDLGGAIKNFKKSMNDAKGDAEQKTEEVVGQTAQADPKIIDAEVKVKDQDKV
;
A
#
# COMPACT_ATOMS: atom_id res chain seq x y z
N MET A 1 -15.89 9.04 37.35
CA MET A 1 -14.80 9.60 36.54
C MET A 1 -14.03 8.45 35.89
N LEU A 2 -14.35 8.11 34.64
CA LEU A 2 -13.52 7.18 33.87
C LEU A 2 -12.31 7.96 33.36
N ALA A 3 -11.16 7.75 34.00
CA ALA A 3 -9.89 8.18 33.43
C ALA A 3 -9.73 7.45 32.10
N ILE A 4 -9.88 8.17 30.98
CA ILE A 4 -9.47 7.71 29.66
C ILE A 4 -7.93 7.73 29.70
N GLY A 5 -7.36 6.74 30.38
CA GLY A 5 -5.94 6.43 30.29
C GLY A 5 -5.66 5.93 28.89
N MET A 6 -4.47 6.24 28.37
CA MET A 6 -3.98 5.69 27.12
C MET A 6 -4.21 4.16 27.15
N PRO A 7 -4.90 3.57 26.16
CA PRO A 7 -5.09 2.13 26.14
C PRO A 7 -3.72 1.46 26.17
N SER A 8 -3.55 0.51 27.09
CA SER A 8 -2.32 -0.28 27.19
C SER A 8 -2.05 -1.02 25.88
N VAL A 9 -0.80 -1.42 25.63
CA VAL A 9 -0.41 -2.14 24.41
C VAL A 9 -1.29 -3.39 24.18
N GLY A 10 -1.67 -4.11 25.23
CA GLY A 10 -2.57 -5.26 25.14
C GLY A 10 -4.00 -4.89 24.70
N SER A 11 -4.52 -3.76 25.19
CA SER A 11 -5.84 -3.25 24.80
C SER A 11 -5.86 -2.82 23.32
N LEU A 12 -4.76 -2.23 22.83
CA LEU A 12 -4.63 -1.84 21.42
C LEU A 12 -4.72 -3.04 20.46
N VAL A 13 -4.13 -4.18 20.83
CA VAL A 13 -4.21 -5.41 20.00
C VAL A 13 -5.66 -5.92 19.89
N ILE A 14 -6.43 -5.86 20.98
CA ILE A 14 -7.83 -6.29 20.98
C ILE A 14 -8.66 -5.37 20.07
N ILE A 15 -8.45 -4.05 20.15
CA ILE A 15 -9.14 -3.08 19.30
C ILE A 15 -8.78 -3.32 17.82
N LEU A 16 -7.50 -3.58 17.53
CA LEU A 16 -7.02 -3.90 16.18
C LEU A 16 -7.73 -5.14 15.61
N LEU A 17 -7.88 -6.20 16.41
CA LEU A 17 -8.60 -7.41 15.99
C LEU A 17 -10.06 -7.11 15.63
N ILE A 18 -10.76 -6.32 16.44
CA ILE A 18 -12.15 -5.94 16.17
C ILE A 18 -12.24 -5.16 14.85
N VAL A 19 -11.36 -4.17 14.65
CA VAL A 19 -11.30 -3.40 13.40
C VAL A 19 -11.04 -4.32 12.21
N LEU A 20 -10.14 -5.28 12.34
CA LEU A 20 -9.84 -6.23 11.27
C LEU A 20 -11.03 -7.12 10.89
N VAL A 21 -11.86 -7.51 11.86
CA VAL A 21 -13.08 -8.28 11.61
C VAL A 21 -14.15 -7.42 10.94
N LEU A 22 -14.32 -6.17 11.35
CA LEU A 22 -15.33 -5.27 10.78
C LEU A 22 -15.00 -4.83 9.36
N PHE A 23 -13.75 -4.44 9.12
CA PHE A 23 -13.31 -3.91 7.82
C PHE A 23 -12.72 -4.98 6.90
N GLY A 24 -12.31 -6.12 7.45
CA GLY A 24 -11.55 -7.14 6.74
C GLY A 24 -10.09 -6.76 6.52
N THR A 25 -9.23 -7.76 6.32
CA THR A 25 -7.79 -7.56 6.04
C THR A 25 -7.53 -6.87 4.69
N LYS A 26 -8.39 -7.08 3.69
CA LYS A 26 -8.23 -6.53 2.34
C LYS A 26 -8.30 -5.00 2.33
N ARG A 27 -9.38 -4.43 2.88
CA ARG A 27 -9.56 -2.97 2.95
C ARG A 27 -8.50 -2.31 3.82
N LEU A 28 -8.13 -2.95 4.94
CA LEU A 28 -7.09 -2.43 5.82
C LEU A 28 -5.70 -2.47 5.15
N ARG A 29 -5.42 -3.46 4.31
CA ARG A 29 -4.18 -3.54 3.54
C ARG A 29 -4.13 -2.52 2.41
N ASP A 30 -5.23 -2.35 1.68
CA ASP A 30 -5.32 -1.37 0.58
C ASP A 30 -5.13 0.06 1.15
N ALA A 31 -5.91 0.44 2.16
CA ALA A 31 -5.80 1.75 2.81
C ALA A 31 -4.50 1.92 3.62
N GLY A 32 -4.02 0.86 4.26
CA GLY A 32 -2.78 0.86 5.04
C GLY A 32 -1.53 0.96 4.17
N GLY A 33 -1.57 0.45 2.93
CA GLY A 33 -0.49 0.62 1.95
C GLY A 33 -0.31 2.08 1.57
N ASP A 34 -1.41 2.77 1.24
CA ASP A 34 -1.40 4.19 0.85
C ASP A 34 -0.94 5.08 2.01
N LEU A 35 -1.56 4.93 3.18
CA LEU A 35 -1.23 5.72 4.37
C LEU A 35 0.18 5.38 4.91
N GLY A 36 0.54 4.10 4.91
CA GLY A 36 1.84 3.64 5.36
C GLY A 36 2.98 4.12 4.45
N GLY A 37 2.77 4.14 3.13
CA GLY A 37 3.72 4.68 2.17
C GLY A 37 3.97 6.18 2.39
N ALA A 38 2.90 6.97 2.58
CA ALA A 38 3.02 8.40 2.87
C ALA A 38 3.77 8.68 4.17
N ILE A 39 3.43 7.97 5.25
CA ILE A 39 4.10 8.14 6.55
C ILE A 39 5.56 7.67 6.49
N LYS A 40 5.87 6.59 5.77
CA LYS A 40 7.25 6.09 5.58
C LYS A 40 8.12 7.13 4.89
N ASN A 41 7.62 7.73 3.80
CA ASN A 41 8.33 8.78 3.08
C ASN A 41 8.49 10.04 3.92
N PHE A 42 7.45 10.44 4.66
CA PHE A 42 7.51 11.57 5.58
C PHE A 42 8.57 11.38 6.67
N LYS A 43 8.61 10.20 7.30
CA LYS A 43 9.63 9.85 8.30
C LYS A 43 11.03 9.85 7.69
N LYS A 44 11.19 9.31 6.48
CA LYS A 44 12.46 9.29 5.76
C LYS A 44 12.98 10.71 5.51
N SER A 45 12.18 11.57 4.90
CA SER A 45 12.56 12.97 4.64
C SER A 45 12.84 13.76 5.92
N MET A 46 12.12 13.47 7.01
CA MET A 46 12.34 14.12 8.30
C MET A 46 13.61 13.62 9.02
N ASN A 47 14.02 12.38 8.79
CA ASN A 47 15.30 11.86 9.25
C ASN A 47 16.46 12.40 8.40
N ASP A 48 16.31 12.47 7.07
CA ASP A 48 17.29 13.06 6.16
C ASP A 48 17.53 14.54 6.50
N ALA A 49 16.50 15.28 6.90
CA ALA A 49 16.62 16.68 7.35
C ALA A 49 17.26 16.84 8.74
N LYS A 50 17.34 15.79 9.55
CA LYS A 50 17.86 15.83 10.93
C LYS A 50 19.31 15.33 11.07
N GLY A 51 19.89 14.68 10.06
CA GLY A 51 21.30 14.33 10.07
C GLY A 51 21.71 13.38 8.96
N ASP A 52 22.62 13.86 8.10
CA ASP A 52 23.51 13.03 7.29
C ASP A 52 24.35 12.11 8.20
N ALA A 53 23.85 10.93 8.52
CA ALA A 53 24.66 9.79 8.92
C ALA A 53 23.85 8.50 8.81
N GLU A 54 24.38 7.59 8.01
CA GLU A 54 24.07 6.17 7.91
C GLU A 54 22.90 5.73 7.01
N GLN A 55 23.34 5.38 5.80
CA GLN A 55 22.93 4.20 5.03
C GLN A 55 21.57 4.26 4.32
N LYS A 56 21.70 4.60 3.04
CA LYS A 56 21.00 4.00 1.89
C LYS A 56 20.48 2.58 2.19
N THR A 57 19.26 2.45 2.69
CA THR A 57 18.48 1.21 2.61
C THR A 57 17.57 1.29 1.39
N GLU A 58 18.14 0.78 0.30
CA GLU A 58 17.50 -0.20 -0.59
C GLU A 58 16.10 0.14 -1.14
N GLU A 59 16.17 0.53 -2.40
CA GLU A 59 15.18 0.29 -3.44
C GLU A 59 14.66 -1.17 -3.41
N VAL A 60 13.40 -1.35 -3.86
CA VAL A 60 12.70 -2.64 -4.13
C VAL A 60 11.92 -3.27 -2.96
N VAL A 61 10.74 -2.73 -2.65
CA VAL A 61 9.57 -3.59 -2.34
C VAL A 61 8.35 -2.99 -3.04
N GLY A 62 8.16 -3.39 -4.29
CA GLY A 62 7.06 -2.92 -5.13
C GLY A 62 7.02 -3.64 -6.48
N GLN A 63 7.37 -4.93 -6.51
CA GLN A 63 6.85 -5.77 -7.57
C GLN A 63 5.34 -5.78 -7.40
N THR A 64 4.68 -5.03 -8.30
CA THR A 64 3.44 -5.44 -8.96
C THR A 64 2.81 -6.68 -8.32
N ALA A 65 1.78 -6.47 -7.51
CA ALA A 65 0.70 -7.43 -7.45
C ALA A 65 0.10 -7.51 -8.87
N GLN A 66 0.72 -8.32 -9.72
CA GLN A 66 0.12 -8.82 -10.95
C GLN A 66 -1.12 -9.62 -10.48
N ALA A 67 -2.25 -8.93 -10.45
CA ALA A 67 -3.51 -9.59 -10.76
C ALA A 67 -3.56 -9.60 -12.29
N ASP A 68 -3.31 -10.76 -12.88
CA ASP A 68 -3.65 -11.06 -14.27
C ASP A 68 -5.17 -10.89 -14.47
N PRO A 69 -5.59 -10.00 -15.40
CA PRO A 69 -6.71 -10.33 -16.26
C PRO A 69 -6.19 -10.53 -17.68
N LYS A 70 -6.01 -11.80 -18.04
CA LYS A 70 -5.93 -12.24 -19.43
C LYS A 70 -7.24 -11.89 -20.13
N ILE A 71 -7.29 -10.76 -20.83
CA ILE A 71 -8.36 -10.35 -21.76
C ILE A 71 -7.65 -9.85 -23.03
N ILE A 72 -7.27 -10.80 -23.90
CA ILE A 72 -7.91 -11.13 -25.19
C ILE A 72 -7.55 -10.10 -26.27
N ASP A 73 -6.74 -10.59 -27.20
CA ASP A 73 -6.25 -9.97 -28.43
C ASP A 73 -7.29 -9.10 -29.15
N ALA A 74 -6.94 -7.83 -29.36
CA ALA A 74 -7.56 -7.00 -30.37
C ALA A 74 -7.07 -7.45 -31.75
N GLU A 75 -7.78 -8.41 -32.35
CA GLU A 75 -7.69 -8.71 -33.77
C GLU A 75 -8.10 -7.45 -34.58
N VAL A 76 -7.12 -6.68 -35.05
CA VAL A 76 -7.33 -5.71 -36.14
C VAL A 76 -7.10 -6.42 -37.45
N LYS A 77 -8.18 -6.97 -37.99
CA LYS A 77 -8.28 -7.44 -39.38
C LYS A 77 -8.23 -6.23 -40.31
N VAL A 78 -7.05 -5.84 -40.78
CA VAL A 78 -6.90 -4.89 -41.88
C VAL A 78 -7.31 -5.62 -43.16
N LYS A 79 -8.53 -5.32 -43.62
CA LYS A 79 -9.06 -5.72 -44.92
C LYS A 79 -9.07 -4.49 -45.83
N ASP A 80 -8.77 -4.74 -47.10
CA ASP A 80 -8.97 -3.87 -48.28
C ASP A 80 -7.97 -2.72 -48.49
N GLN A 81 -7.07 -2.91 -49.47
CA GLN A 81 -7.19 -2.26 -50.79
C GLN A 81 -6.04 -2.74 -51.67
N ASP A 82 -6.27 -3.88 -52.33
CA ASP A 82 -5.60 -4.23 -53.58
C ASP A 82 -6.59 -3.86 -54.68
N LYS A 83 -6.40 -2.71 -55.33
CA LYS A 83 -6.93 -2.46 -56.67
C LYS A 83 -6.32 -1.24 -57.36
N VAL A 84 -5.70 -1.57 -58.49
CA VAL A 84 -5.36 -0.81 -59.72
C VAL A 84 -4.33 0.32 -59.66
#